data_AF-A0A7C6C665-F1
#
_entry.id   AF-A0A7C6C665-F1
#
_cell.length_a   1.000
_cell.length_b   1.000
_cell.length_c   1.000
_cell.angle_alpha   90.00
_cell.angle_beta   90.00
_cell.angle_gamma   90.00
#
_symmetry.space_group_name_H-M   'P 1'
#
loop_
_entity.id
_entity.type
_entity.pdbx_description
1 polymer ?
#
loop_
_entity_poly.entity_id
_entity_poly.type
_entity_poly.pdbx_seq_one_letter_code
_entity_poly.pdbx_strand_id
1 'polypeptide(L)'
;MITITLIVLTSIVSILAFRNNALMERMIFYPPAVRRGEWHRLLTYGLLHADYMHLIFNMFTLYFFATDIEQKCKTQLGERVGALCFIVLYISALLVSIL
;
A
#
# COMPACT_ATOMS: atom_id res chain seq x y z
N MET A 1 14.34 1.99 5.37
CA MET A 1 13.89 0.64 4.97
C MET A 1 12.38 0.50 5.12
N ILE A 2 11.63 1.59 4.97
CA ILE A 2 10.17 1.54 5.06
C ILE A 2 9.61 1.05 3.73
N THR A 3 10.16 1.54 2.61
CA THR A 3 9.81 1.13 1.25
C THR A 3 9.89 -0.40 1.05
N ILE A 4 11.01 -1.02 1.44
CA ILE A 4 11.17 -2.48 1.33
C ILE A 4 10.11 -3.22 2.17
N THR A 5 9.84 -2.73 3.38
CA THR A 5 8.81 -3.31 4.25
C THR A 5 7.43 -3.26 3.60
N LEU A 6 7.07 -2.12 2.98
CA LEU A 6 5.82 -1.97 2.23
C LEU A 6 5.74 -2.94 1.04
N ILE A 7 6.83 -3.08 0.28
CA ILE A 7 6.92 -4.00 -0.86
C ILE A 7 6.70 -5.45 -0.42
N VAL A 8 7.43 -5.89 0.60
CA VAL A 8 7.34 -7.27 1.11
C VAL A 8 5.94 -7.55 1.64
N LEU A 9 5.38 -6.66 2.46
CA LEU A 9 4.05 -6.83 3.02
C LEU A 9 2.98 -6.90 1.93
N THR A 10 3.01 -5.97 0.98
CA THR A 10 2.06 -5.91 -0.14
C THR A 10 2.16 -7.14 -1.02
N SER A 11 3.38 -7.59 -1.31
CA SER A 11 3.62 -8.79 -2.12
C SER A 11 3.10 -10.05 -1.45
N ILE A 12 3.38 -10.25 -0.15
CA ILE A 12 2.90 -11.41 0.60
C ILE A 12 1.36 -11.42 0.61
N VAL A 13 0.73 -10.30 0.96
CA VAL A 13 -0.73 -10.21 1.03
C VAL A 13 -1.38 -10.45 -0.34
N SER A 14 -0.87 -9.83 -1.40
CA SER A 14 -1.37 -10.03 -2.76
C SER A 14 -1.24 -11.48 -3.21
N ILE A 15 -0.09 -12.13 -2.99
CA ILE A 15 0.13 -13.54 -3.39
C ILE A 15 -0.81 -14.49 -2.63
N LEU A 16 -1.03 -14.24 -1.33
CA LEU A 16 -1.99 -15.02 -0.54
C LEU A 16 -3.42 -14.82 -1.07
N ALA A 17 -3.79 -13.58 -1.41
CA ALA A 17 -5.11 -13.25 -1.94
C ALA A 17 -5.37 -13.84 -3.33
N PHE A 18 -4.35 -13.92 -4.21
CA PHE A 18 -4.47 -14.58 -5.52
C PHE A 18 -4.89 -16.05 -5.43
N ARG A 19 -4.57 -16.72 -4.32
CA ARG A 19 -4.92 -18.13 -4.09
C ARG A 19 -6.15 -18.31 -3.21
N ASN A 20 -6.72 -17.22 -2.70
CA ASN A 20 -7.81 -17.26 -1.73
C ASN A 20 -8.85 -16.18 -2.04
N ASN A 21 -9.88 -16.57 -2.80
CA ASN A 21 -10.98 -15.68 -3.17
C ASN A 21 -11.70 -15.10 -1.94
N ALA A 22 -11.83 -15.86 -0.84
CA ALA A 22 -12.45 -15.34 0.37
C ALA A 22 -11.60 -14.26 1.05
N LEU A 23 -10.27 -14.35 0.98
CA LEU A 23 -9.37 -13.31 1.46
C LEU A 23 -9.46 -12.07 0.57
N MET A 24 -9.44 -12.26 -0.75
CA MET A 24 -9.62 -11.18 -1.73
C MET A 24 -10.94 -10.42 -1.50
N GLU A 25 -12.06 -11.13 -1.41
CA GLU A 25 -13.38 -10.55 -1.18
C GLU A 25 -13.50 -9.80 0.16
N ARG A 26 -12.76 -10.20 1.19
CA ARG A 26 -12.78 -9.52 2.51
C ARG A 26 -11.97 -8.23 2.55
N MET A 27 -10.96 -8.12 1.70
CA MET A 27 -9.98 -7.03 1.71
C MET A 27 -10.19 -6.01 0.58
N ILE A 28 -10.81 -6.42 -0.53
CA ILE A 28 -11.05 -5.55 -1.68
C ILE A 28 -11.99 -4.39 -1.30
N PHE A 29 -11.78 -3.25 -1.93
CA PHE A 29 -12.66 -2.11 -1.73
C PHE A 29 -14.06 -2.42 -2.26
N TYR A 30 -15.06 -2.29 -1.39
CA TYR A 30 -16.46 -2.47 -1.75
C TYR A 30 -17.34 -1.45 -0.99
N PRO A 31 -17.79 -0.37 -1.66
CA PRO A 31 -18.49 0.75 -1.00
C PRO A 31 -19.70 0.36 -0.14
N PRO A 32 -20.56 -0.59 -0.56
CA PRO A 32 -21.69 -1.02 0.28
C PRO A 32 -21.25 -1.66 1.60
N ALA A 33 -20.14 -2.42 1.62
CA ALA A 33 -19.60 -2.99 2.86
C ALA A 33 -18.97 -1.91 3.75
N VAL A 34 -18.26 -0.94 3.16
CA VAL A 34 -17.70 0.20 3.90
C VAL A 34 -18.81 0.98 4.62
N ARG A 35 -19.93 1.26 3.93
CA ARG A 35 -21.11 1.91 4.53
C ARG A 35 -21.74 1.11 5.66
N ARG A 36 -21.54 -0.22 5.69
CA ARG A 36 -21.99 -1.12 6.78
C ARG A 36 -20.98 -1.25 7.91
N GLY A 37 -19.85 -0.54 7.87
CA GLY A 37 -18.85 -0.52 8.92
C GLY A 37 -17.53 -1.24 8.61
N GLU A 38 -17.38 -1.83 7.42
CA GLU A 38 -16.12 -2.49 7.01
C GLU A 38 -15.07 -1.47 6.52
N TRP A 39 -14.74 -0.50 7.39
CA TRP A 39 -13.82 0.61 7.09
C TRP A 39 -12.39 0.15 6.79
N HIS A 40 -11.98 -1.03 7.25
CA HIS A 40 -10.66 -1.60 6.94
C HIS A 40 -10.41 -1.72 5.43
N ARG A 41 -11.49 -1.89 4.65
CA ARG A 41 -11.43 -1.96 3.18
C ARG A 41 -10.92 -0.68 2.52
N LEU A 42 -10.92 0.46 3.21
CA LEU A 42 -10.32 1.71 2.73
C LEU A 42 -8.79 1.70 2.76
N LEU A 43 -8.18 0.75 3.46
CA LEU A 43 -6.71 0.61 3.53
C LEU A 43 -6.27 -0.74 2.94
N THR A 44 -6.99 -1.82 3.22
CA THR A 44 -6.58 -3.17 2.79
C THR A 44 -6.62 -3.34 1.28
N TYR A 45 -7.43 -2.55 0.56
CA TYR A 45 -7.49 -2.61 -0.90
C TYR A 45 -6.16 -2.22 -1.54
N GLY A 46 -5.37 -1.34 -0.93
CA GLY A 46 -4.04 -0.95 -1.39
C GLY A 46 -3.00 -2.06 -1.33
N LEU A 47 -3.28 -3.13 -0.58
CA LEU A 47 -2.41 -4.30 -0.49
C LEU A 47 -2.76 -5.37 -1.54
N LEU A 48 -3.86 -5.19 -2.28
CA LEU A 48 -4.35 -6.15 -3.25
C LEU A 48 -4.03 -5.71 -4.68
N HIS A 49 -3.75 -6.69 -5.52
CA HIS A 49 -3.54 -6.51 -6.95
C HIS A 49 -4.43 -7.49 -7.72
N ALA A 50 -4.55 -7.33 -9.04
CA ALA A 50 -5.39 -8.19 -9.88
C ALA A 50 -4.66 -9.46 -10.33
N ASP A 51 -3.36 -9.37 -10.62
CA ASP A 51 -2.51 -10.48 -11.05
C ASP A 51 -1.02 -10.22 -10.76
N TYR A 52 -0.19 -11.22 -11.07
CA TYR A 52 1.25 -11.18 -10.84
C TYR A 52 1.97 -10.07 -11.62
N MET A 53 1.57 -9.75 -12.86
CA MET A 53 2.24 -8.69 -13.63
C MET A 53 1.91 -7.31 -13.07
N HIS A 54 0.65 -7.06 -12.72
CA HIS A 54 0.27 -5.81 -12.04
C HIS A 54 1.03 -5.64 -10.72
N LEU A 55 1.15 -6.72 -9.92
CA LEU A 55 1.92 -6.70 -8.68
C LEU A 55 3.40 -6.38 -8.92
N ILE A 56 4.05 -7.09 -9.85
CA ILE A 56 5.48 -6.90 -10.14
C ILE A 56 5.75 -5.48 -10.61
N PHE A 57 4.95 -4.97 -11.55
CA PHE A 57 5.12 -3.62 -12.08
C PHE A 57 4.96 -2.55 -11.00
N ASN A 58 3.97 -2.70 -10.12
CA ASN A 58 3.76 -1.77 -9.01
C ASN A 58 4.88 -1.85 -7.98
N MET A 59 5.36 -3.04 -7.61
CA MET A 59 6.46 -3.18 -6.66
C MET A 59 7.78 -2.64 -7.23
N PHE A 60 8.02 -2.86 -8.52
CA PHE A 60 9.14 -2.26 -9.25
C PHE A 60 9.07 -0.73 -9.21
N THR A 61 7.93 -0.15 -9.59
CA THR A 61 7.70 1.29 -9.56
C THR A 61 7.85 1.85 -8.15
N LEU A 62 7.21 1.23 -7.16
CA LEU A 62 7.27 1.62 -5.76
C LEU A 62 8.72 1.60 -5.25
N TYR A 63 9.52 0.60 -5.62
CA TYR A 63 10.92 0.52 -5.22
C TYR A 63 11.72 1.75 -5.67
N PHE A 64 11.59 2.19 -6.93
CA PHE A 64 12.33 3.36 -7.40
C PHE A 64 11.81 4.67 -6.79
N PHE A 65 10.52 4.94 -6.94
CA PHE A 65 9.95 6.23 -6.54
C PHE A 65 9.89 6.39 -5.02
N ALA A 66 9.43 5.37 -4.30
CA ALA A 66 9.27 5.49 -2.86
C ALA A 66 10.62 5.48 -2.12
N THR A 67 11.65 4.81 -2.64
CA THR A 67 13.00 4.89 -2.06
C THR A 67 13.58 6.30 -2.21
N ASP A 68 13.44 6.92 -3.40
CA ASP A 68 13.89 8.31 -3.62
C ASP A 68 13.14 9.29 -2.70
N ILE A 69 11.82 9.14 -2.57
CA ILE A 69 11.00 9.99 -1.68
C ILE A 69 11.36 9.75 -0.20
N GLU A 70 11.48 8.50 0.25
CA GLU A 70 11.88 8.16 1.64
C GLU A 70 13.23 8.82 1.98
N GLN A 71 14.20 8.76 1.06
CA GLN A 71 15.51 9.36 1.23
C GLN A 71 15.44 10.89 1.26
N LYS A 72 14.66 11.52 0.37
CA LYS A 72 14.47 12.98 0.36
C LYS A 72 13.80 13.48 1.64
N CYS A 73 12.75 12.80 2.10
CA CYS A 73 12.10 13.15 3.37
C CYS A 73 13.07 13.08 4.54
N LYS A 74 13.89 12.02 4.62
CA LYS A 74 14.87 11.84 5.71
C LYS A 74 16.05 12.81 5.66
N THR A 75 16.53 13.14 4.47
CA THR A 75 17.65 14.09 4.31
C THR A 75 17.22 15.53 4.63
N GLN A 76 15.99 15.94 4.28
CA GLN A 76 15.51 17.30 4.51
C GLN A 76 14.94 17.54 5.91
N LEU A 77 14.22 16.57 6.48
CA LEU A 77 13.50 16.73 7.75
C LEU A 77 14.19 16.00 8.91
N GLY A 78 15.29 15.29 8.65
CA GLY A 78 15.95 14.41 9.60
C GLY A 78 15.29 13.02 9.69
N GLU A 79 16.00 12.07 10.30
CA GLU A 79 15.65 10.64 10.20
C GLU A 79 14.24 10.31 10.71
N ARG A 80 13.88 10.81 11.90
CA ARG A 80 12.58 10.49 12.55
C ARG A 80 11.41 11.19 11.89
N VAL A 81 11.52 12.49 11.67
CA VAL A 81 10.44 13.30 11.09
C VAL A 81 10.27 12.97 9.61
N GLY A 82 11.36 12.74 8.88
CA GLY A 82 11.32 12.28 7.49
C GLY A 82 10.66 10.91 7.34
N ALA A 83 10.94 9.96 8.24
CA ALA A 83 10.25 8.67 8.26
C ALA A 83 8.74 8.82 8.47
N LEU A 84 8.32 9.66 9.43
CA LEU A 84 6.90 9.95 9.67
C LEU A 84 6.25 10.64 8.48
N CYS A 85 6.92 11.62 7.88
CA CYS A 85 6.47 12.33 6.68
C CYS A 85 6.21 11.34 5.54
N PHE A 86 7.14 10.43 5.28
CA PHE A 86 7.00 9.40 4.25
C PHE A 86 5.80 8.46 4.53
N ILE A 87 5.61 8.01 5.77
CA ILE A 87 4.48 7.14 6.14
C ILE A 87 3.14 7.87 5.95
N VAL A 88 3.05 9.12 6.41
CA VAL A 88 1.84 9.94 6.26
C VAL A 88 1.54 10.19 4.78
N LEU A 89 2.57 10.50 3.98
CA LEU A 89 2.44 10.66 2.53
C LEU A 89 1.92 9.39 1.88
N TYR A 90 2.47 8.22 2.22
CA TYR A 90 2.03 6.95 1.67
C TYR A 90 0.55 6.64 2.02
N ILE A 91 0.17 6.77 3.30
CA ILE A 91 -1.20 6.47 3.75
C ILE A 91 -2.20 7.48 3.16
N SER A 92 -1.86 8.77 3.14
CA SER A 92 -2.73 9.78 2.55
C SER A 92 -2.91 9.61 1.04
N ALA A 93 -1.82 9.32 0.31
CA ALA A 93 -1.89 9.04 -1.13
C ALA A 93 -2.79 7.82 -1.41
N LEU A 94 -2.68 6.76 -0.59
CA LEU A 94 -3.55 5.58 -0.70
C LEU A 94 -5.03 5.91 -0.42
N LEU A 95 -5.32 6.79 0.54
CA LEU A 95 -6.70 7.20 0.79
C LEU A 95 -7.25 8.08 -0.34
N VAL A 96 -6.42 8.97 -0.88
CA VAL A 96 -6.82 9.88 -1.98
C VAL A 96 -6.99 9.12 -3.30
N SER A 97 -6.22 8.06 -3.54
CA SER A 97 -6.32 7.28 -4.79
C SER A 97 -7.64 6.53 -4.97
N ILE A 98 -8.50 6.51 -3.94
CA ILE A 98 -9.82 5.89 -3.99
C ILE A 98 -10.93 6.84 -4.49
N LEU A 99 -10.64 8.16 -4.49
CA LEU A 99 -11.54 9.22 -4.94
C LEU A 99 -11.52 9.33 -6.47
#